data_AF-A0A3R9X557-F1
#
_entry.id   AF-A0A3R9X557-F1
#
_cell.length_a   1.000
_cell.length_b   1.000
_cell.length_c   1.000
_cell.angle_alpha   90.00
_cell.angle_beta   90.00
_cell.angle_gamma   90.00
#
_symmetry.space_group_name_H-M   'P 1'
#
loop_
_entity.id
_entity.type
_entity.pdbx_description
1 polymer ?
#
loop_
_entity_poly.entity_id
_entity_poly.type
_entity_poly.pdbx_seq_one_letter_code
_entity_poly.pdbx_strand_id
1 'polypeptide(L)'
;DSGGAPPSPPPPPPPPPPAGPAGHRGSVGPAGPAAPAASADPGAPRARASRRVLAVIPARGGSKGVPGKNTAPVGGTPLVARAVRACRDAPTVTDVVVSTDSGSVAAAARAAGAHVISRPAALSGDTASSEAAVLHALDAFEELHSLTVDVVLLVQCTSPFLTAGDVESVAAAVASGTADSALTAAPFHGFLWRRAADGTGGGVNHEASYRPRRQDRPEELLETGAAYAMTTAGFRAARHRFFGRTLPVPADPARVLEIDDPHDLARARLLAPLFDTPQGTPPDTPRTERRTPPAMTVATTEPRLRTFGPRVAGPGRPVYVVGEIGINHNGDLGTAFALIDAAVEAGCDAVKFQKRTPEICTPRDQWDVERDTPWGRMTYIDYRHRVEFGEADYLAIDEHCAKRGIAWFASPWDTEAVAFLEKFDPPAHKVASACLTDDELLRTLRATGRTVVLSTGMSTPRQIRHAVEVLGSDSILLCHATSTYPAKAEELNLRVINTLQEEYPNVPIGYSGHETGLQTTLAAVALGATFVERHITLDRAMWGSDQAASVEPGGLARLVRDIRTIETALGDGVKRVYPSELGPMRKLRRIQGTLPAPAAI
;
A
#
# COMPACT_ATOMS: atom_id res chain seq x y z
N ASP A 1 -25.30 -39.16 -63.62
CA ASP A 1 -25.52 -38.01 -62.71
C ASP A 1 -25.42 -38.50 -61.28
N SER A 2 -24.62 -37.96 -60.38
CA SER A 2 -23.75 -36.77 -60.30
C SER A 2 -22.77 -37.09 -59.15
N GLY A 3 -21.46 -36.91 -59.27
CA GLY A 3 -20.79 -35.60 -59.34
C GLY A 3 -20.14 -35.29 -57.98
N GLY A 4 -19.14 -36.07 -57.58
CA GLY A 4 -18.34 -35.84 -56.37
C GLY A 4 -17.26 -34.78 -56.61
N ALA A 5 -17.17 -33.81 -55.70
CA ALA A 5 -16.26 -32.67 -55.76
C ALA A 5 -14.78 -33.09 -55.58
N PRO A 6 -13.80 -32.40 -56.23
CA PRO A 6 -12.38 -32.74 -56.14
C PRO A 6 -11.73 -32.22 -54.83
N PRO A 7 -10.64 -32.86 -54.36
CA PRO A 7 -9.97 -32.50 -53.12
C PRO A 7 -9.11 -31.23 -53.24
N SER A 8 -9.03 -30.48 -52.13
CA SER A 8 -8.24 -29.24 -52.01
C SER A 8 -6.72 -29.49 -52.05
N PRO A 9 -5.92 -28.52 -52.56
CA PRO A 9 -4.47 -28.67 -52.65
C PRO A 9 -3.76 -28.54 -51.29
N PRO A 10 -2.57 -29.17 -51.12
CA PRO A 10 -1.82 -29.13 -49.87
C PRO A 10 -1.15 -27.77 -49.62
N PRO A 11 -0.85 -27.42 -48.35
CA PRO A 11 -0.25 -26.14 -47.99
C PRO A 11 1.24 -26.06 -48.38
N PRO A 12 1.77 -24.83 -48.54
CA PRO A 12 3.17 -24.61 -48.93
C PRO A 12 4.17 -24.93 -47.81
N PRO A 13 5.43 -25.28 -48.14
CA PRO A 13 6.45 -25.62 -47.15
C PRO A 13 7.00 -24.39 -46.40
N PRO A 14 7.55 -24.60 -45.18
CA PRO A 14 8.08 -23.51 -44.35
C PRO A 14 9.41 -22.93 -44.86
N PRO A 15 9.74 -21.68 -44.48
CA PRO A 15 10.97 -21.01 -44.91
C PRO A 15 12.23 -21.56 -44.23
N PRO A 16 13.42 -21.46 -44.87
CA PRO A 16 14.66 -21.97 -44.32
C PRO A 16 15.23 -21.08 -43.17
N PRO A 17 16.02 -21.65 -42.25
CA PRO A 17 16.58 -20.94 -41.10
C PRO A 17 17.75 -19.99 -41.47
N PRO A 18 18.03 -18.97 -40.65
CA PRO A 18 19.06 -17.97 -40.94
C PRO A 18 20.49 -18.52 -40.78
N ALA A 19 21.37 -18.06 -41.69
CA ALA A 19 22.79 -18.42 -41.72
C ALA A 19 23.59 -17.77 -40.59
N GLY A 20 24.44 -18.56 -39.91
CA GLY A 20 25.38 -18.08 -38.90
C GLY A 20 26.59 -17.36 -39.50
N PRO A 21 27.34 -16.56 -38.70
CA PRO A 21 28.43 -15.75 -39.23
C PRO A 21 29.72 -16.57 -39.39
N ALA A 22 30.27 -16.54 -40.61
CA ALA A 22 31.60 -17.03 -40.94
C ALA A 22 32.66 -16.03 -40.48
N GLY A 23 33.71 -16.53 -39.82
CA GLY A 23 34.93 -15.76 -39.58
C GLY A 23 35.90 -15.87 -40.75
N HIS A 24 36.68 -14.81 -40.99
CA HIS A 24 38.00 -14.95 -41.61
C HIS A 24 38.95 -13.79 -41.31
N ARG A 25 40.25 -14.13 -41.44
CA ARG A 25 41.46 -13.43 -40.99
C ARG A 25 42.10 -12.60 -42.12
N GLY A 26 42.97 -11.66 -41.71
CA GLY A 26 44.14 -11.14 -42.45
C GLY A 26 43.88 -9.84 -43.25
N SER A 27 44.81 -8.90 -43.45
CA SER A 27 46.20 -8.65 -43.01
C SER A 27 46.67 -7.29 -43.59
N VAL A 28 47.43 -6.48 -42.82
CA VAL A 28 48.58 -5.56 -43.14
C VAL A 28 48.52 -4.67 -44.42
N GLY A 29 48.81 -3.34 -44.51
CA GLY A 29 49.41 -2.22 -43.74
C GLY A 29 49.48 -0.98 -44.71
N PRO A 30 50.33 0.08 -44.61
CA PRO A 30 51.04 0.75 -43.49
C PRO A 30 50.96 2.34 -43.49
N ALA A 31 51.63 2.95 -42.48
CA ALA A 31 52.33 4.27 -42.44
C ALA A 31 51.64 5.63 -42.10
N GLY A 32 51.74 6.05 -40.82
CA GLY A 32 52.08 7.37 -40.18
C GLY A 32 51.54 8.75 -40.65
N PRO A 33 51.69 9.87 -39.88
CA PRO A 33 52.45 10.06 -38.62
C PRO A 33 51.74 10.88 -37.49
N ALA A 34 52.37 10.81 -36.30
CA ALA A 34 52.54 11.80 -35.21
C ALA A 34 51.37 12.65 -34.64
N ALA A 35 51.16 12.48 -33.33
CA ALA A 35 50.39 13.34 -32.43
C ALA A 35 51.19 14.58 -31.97
N PRO A 36 50.52 15.63 -31.46
CA PRO A 36 51.04 16.43 -30.37
C PRO A 36 50.37 16.04 -29.03
N ALA A 37 51.21 15.89 -28.01
CA ALA A 37 50.80 15.76 -26.63
C ALA A 37 50.28 17.10 -26.10
N ALA A 38 49.14 17.08 -25.42
CA ALA A 38 48.79 18.08 -24.42
C ALA A 38 48.21 17.35 -23.21
N SER A 39 49.00 17.42 -22.14
CA SER A 39 48.76 16.91 -20.80
C SER A 39 47.48 17.47 -20.17
N ALA A 40 46.59 16.58 -19.75
CA ALA A 40 45.68 16.84 -18.63
C ALA A 40 45.63 15.59 -17.76
N ASP A 41 46.16 15.76 -16.56
CA ASP A 41 46.11 14.85 -15.42
C ASP A 41 44.71 14.23 -15.19
N PRO A 42 44.52 12.89 -15.19
CA PRO A 42 43.25 12.29 -14.81
C PRO A 42 43.14 12.01 -13.29
N GLY A 43 44.05 12.58 -12.49
CA GLY A 43 44.24 12.28 -11.07
C GLY A 43 43.77 13.37 -10.11
N ALA A 44 42.60 13.97 -10.31
CA ALA A 44 41.90 14.69 -9.24
C ALA A 44 40.38 14.68 -9.51
N PRO A 45 39.51 14.31 -8.54
CA PRO A 45 38.10 14.57 -8.67
C PRO A 45 37.91 16.09 -8.66
N ARG A 46 37.78 16.70 -9.84
CA ARG A 46 37.17 18.03 -9.93
C ARG A 46 35.82 17.90 -9.25
N ALA A 47 35.62 18.62 -8.14
CA ALA A 47 34.31 18.80 -7.55
C ALA A 47 33.37 19.23 -8.67
N ARG A 48 32.47 18.33 -9.08
CA ARG A 48 31.52 18.57 -10.16
C ARG A 48 30.68 19.75 -9.65
N ALA A 49 30.81 20.93 -10.27
CA ALA A 49 29.95 22.06 -9.95
C ALA A 49 28.50 21.55 -9.98
N SER A 50 27.75 21.79 -8.89
CA SER A 50 26.36 21.35 -8.79
C SER A 50 25.60 21.91 -9.98
N ARG A 51 25.10 21.02 -10.85
CA ARG A 51 24.31 21.43 -12.02
C ARG A 51 23.10 22.22 -11.54
N ARG A 52 22.78 23.31 -12.24
CA ARG A 52 21.61 24.14 -11.94
C ARG A 52 20.38 23.56 -12.62
N VAL A 53 19.33 23.29 -11.84
CA VAL A 53 18.14 22.56 -12.27
C VAL A 53 16.90 23.42 -12.00
N LEU A 54 16.31 23.94 -13.07
CA LEU A 54 15.16 24.84 -12.99
C LEU A 54 13.87 24.06 -13.26
N ALA A 55 12.95 24.02 -12.30
CA ALA A 55 11.59 23.55 -12.53
C ALA A 55 10.69 24.68 -13.01
N VAL A 56 10.14 24.54 -14.22
CA VAL A 56 9.16 25.47 -14.77
C VAL A 56 7.77 24.85 -14.74
N ILE A 57 6.82 25.56 -14.13
CA ILE A 57 5.40 25.21 -14.04
C ILE A 57 4.60 26.19 -14.92
N PRO A 58 4.19 25.79 -16.13
CA PRO A 58 3.33 26.60 -16.97
C PRO A 58 1.88 26.58 -16.45
N ALA A 59 1.36 27.72 -16.00
CA ALA A 59 -0.01 27.83 -15.49
C ALA A 59 -0.73 29.09 -16.01
N ARG A 60 -1.41 29.01 -17.16
CA ARG A 60 -2.21 30.14 -17.70
C ARG A 60 -3.52 30.34 -16.95
N GLY A 61 -4.05 31.56 -16.91
CA GLY A 61 -5.35 31.86 -16.29
C GLY A 61 -6.55 31.29 -17.07
N GLY A 62 -6.50 31.38 -18.40
CA GLY A 62 -7.58 30.99 -19.30
C GLY A 62 -7.71 29.48 -19.52
N SER A 63 -8.20 28.75 -18.52
CA SER A 63 -8.51 27.31 -18.64
C SER A 63 -9.91 27.09 -19.22
N LYS A 64 -10.03 26.42 -20.38
CA LYS A 64 -11.32 26.19 -21.07
C LYS A 64 -12.19 25.10 -20.45
N GLY A 65 -11.60 23.96 -20.08
CA GLY A 65 -12.35 22.84 -19.50
C GLY A 65 -12.82 23.12 -18.07
N VAL A 66 -12.01 23.84 -17.28
CA VAL A 66 -12.34 24.24 -15.91
C VAL A 66 -11.90 25.68 -15.68
N PRO A 67 -12.82 26.65 -15.57
CA PRO A 67 -12.47 28.03 -15.23
C PRO A 67 -11.67 28.13 -13.93
N GLY A 68 -10.54 28.84 -13.96
CA GLY A 68 -9.69 28.99 -12.77
C GLY A 68 -9.00 27.71 -12.30
N LYS A 69 -8.87 26.68 -13.16
CA LYS A 69 -8.30 25.35 -12.85
C LYS A 69 -7.05 25.42 -11.97
N ASN A 70 -6.05 26.20 -12.39
CA ASN A 70 -4.74 26.23 -11.73
C ASN A 70 -4.76 26.80 -10.30
N THR A 71 -5.80 27.58 -9.96
CA THR A 71 -6.04 28.08 -8.60
C THR A 71 -7.07 27.27 -7.81
N ALA A 72 -7.73 26.29 -8.46
CA ALA A 72 -8.74 25.48 -7.81
C ALA A 72 -8.10 24.63 -6.69
N PRO A 73 -8.71 24.57 -5.50
CA PRO A 73 -8.19 23.76 -4.41
C PRO A 73 -8.49 22.28 -4.64
N VAL A 74 -7.47 21.47 -4.38
CA VAL A 74 -7.54 20.01 -4.19
C VAL A 74 -6.91 19.74 -2.82
N GLY A 75 -7.60 19.07 -1.91
CA GLY A 75 -7.13 18.89 -0.52
C GLY A 75 -6.78 20.21 0.18
N GLY A 76 -7.58 21.27 -0.05
CA GLY A 76 -7.35 22.61 0.51
C GLY A 76 -6.19 23.40 -0.10
N THR A 77 -5.37 22.82 -0.99
CA THR A 77 -4.23 23.49 -1.62
C THR A 77 -4.49 23.73 -3.11
N PRO A 78 -4.27 24.96 -3.64
CA PRO A 78 -4.37 25.23 -5.08
C PRO A 78 -3.47 24.32 -5.92
N LEU A 79 -3.93 23.88 -7.09
CA LEU A 79 -3.17 23.03 -8.01
C LEU A 79 -1.75 23.55 -8.30
N VAL A 80 -1.62 24.85 -8.62
CA VAL A 80 -0.30 25.46 -8.85
C VAL A 80 0.60 25.39 -7.61
N ALA A 81 0.04 25.59 -6.41
CA ALA A 81 0.79 25.55 -5.17
C ALA A 81 1.26 24.13 -4.82
N ARG A 82 0.49 23.09 -5.18
CA ARG A 82 0.89 21.67 -5.05
C ARG A 82 2.12 21.35 -5.88
N ALA A 83 2.08 21.70 -7.16
CA ALA A 83 3.21 21.49 -8.06
C ALA A 83 4.47 22.24 -7.60
N VAL A 84 4.31 23.48 -7.11
CA VAL A 84 5.43 24.24 -6.54
C VAL A 84 6.05 23.51 -5.34
N ARG A 85 5.23 23.01 -4.40
CA ARG A 85 5.73 22.25 -3.23
C ARG A 85 6.47 20.99 -3.66
N ALA A 86 5.88 20.17 -4.55
CA ALA A 86 6.53 18.97 -5.07
C ALA A 86 7.89 19.27 -5.74
N CYS A 87 8.01 20.39 -6.47
CA CYS A 87 9.28 20.80 -7.06
C CYS A 87 10.29 21.28 -6.02
N ARG A 88 9.86 22.04 -5.01
CA ARG A 88 10.75 22.58 -3.97
C ARG A 88 11.27 21.49 -3.03
N ASP A 89 10.47 20.46 -2.81
CA ASP A 89 10.82 19.35 -1.94
C ASP A 89 11.68 18.28 -2.67
N ALA A 90 11.93 18.43 -3.98
CA ALA A 90 12.80 17.57 -4.77
C ALA A 90 14.28 18.02 -4.65
N PRO A 91 15.19 17.23 -4.05
CA PRO A 91 16.55 17.66 -3.70
C PRO A 91 17.42 18.16 -4.87
N THR A 92 17.23 17.62 -6.07
CA THR A 92 18.00 17.99 -7.27
C THR A 92 17.53 19.30 -7.87
N VAL A 93 16.30 19.75 -7.60
CA VAL A 93 15.75 21.01 -8.13
C VAL A 93 16.33 22.19 -7.36
N THR A 94 16.97 23.12 -8.06
CA THR A 94 17.59 24.29 -7.45
C THR A 94 16.64 25.48 -7.37
N ASP A 95 15.79 25.65 -8.38
CA ASP A 95 14.94 26.82 -8.55
C ASP A 95 13.57 26.41 -9.11
N VAL A 96 12.51 27.08 -8.66
CA VAL A 96 11.13 26.82 -9.12
C VAL A 96 10.51 28.11 -9.65
N VAL A 97 10.05 28.08 -10.90
CA VAL A 97 9.41 29.19 -11.59
C VAL A 97 8.00 28.79 -12.02
N VAL A 98 7.03 29.65 -11.75
CA VAL A 98 5.69 29.59 -12.34
C VAL A 98 5.58 30.63 -13.45
N SER A 99 5.30 30.17 -14.66
CA SER A 99 5.04 31.02 -15.83
C SER A 99 3.53 31.25 -15.97
N THR A 100 3.05 32.46 -15.78
CA THR A 100 1.61 32.78 -15.78
C THR A 100 1.31 34.20 -16.25
N ASP A 101 0.15 34.36 -16.89
CA ASP A 101 -0.49 35.63 -17.27
C ASP A 101 -1.54 36.08 -16.23
N SER A 102 -1.78 35.29 -15.19
CA SER A 102 -2.84 35.51 -14.22
C SER A 102 -2.31 36.00 -12.87
N GLY A 103 -2.86 37.12 -12.39
CA GLY A 103 -2.53 37.66 -11.06
C GLY A 103 -2.86 36.71 -9.91
N SER A 104 -3.94 35.94 -10.00
CA SER A 104 -4.33 34.98 -8.94
C SER A 104 -3.42 33.75 -8.91
N VAL A 105 -3.04 33.22 -10.07
CA VAL A 105 -2.05 32.14 -10.17
C VAL A 105 -0.68 32.64 -9.66
N ALA A 106 -0.28 33.85 -10.03
CA ALA A 106 0.96 34.46 -9.56
C ALA A 106 0.99 34.62 -8.04
N ALA A 107 -0.12 35.05 -7.43
CA ALA A 107 -0.24 35.17 -5.98
C ALA A 107 -0.11 33.81 -5.28
N ALA A 108 -0.81 32.78 -5.76
CA ALA A 108 -0.75 31.42 -5.21
C ALA A 108 0.66 30.80 -5.36
N ALA A 109 1.33 31.04 -6.49
CA ALA A 109 2.70 30.59 -6.73
C ALA A 109 3.72 31.20 -5.77
N ARG A 110 3.66 32.53 -5.56
CA ARG A 110 4.55 33.22 -4.61
C ARG A 110 4.31 32.76 -3.18
N ALA A 111 3.04 32.57 -2.79
CA ALA A 111 2.70 32.06 -1.47
C ALA A 111 3.26 30.64 -1.21
N ALA A 112 3.42 29.83 -2.27
CA ALA A 112 4.06 28.51 -2.20
C ALA A 112 5.60 28.55 -2.30
N GLY A 113 6.19 29.73 -2.55
CA GLY A 113 7.63 29.96 -2.59
C GLY A 113 8.29 29.81 -3.97
N ALA A 114 7.54 29.95 -5.06
CA ALA A 114 8.11 29.98 -6.41
C ALA A 114 8.39 31.42 -6.89
N HIS A 115 9.37 31.54 -7.78
CA HIS A 115 9.54 32.72 -8.63
C HIS A 115 8.39 32.79 -9.63
N VAL A 116 7.97 34.00 -10.00
CA VAL A 116 6.91 34.19 -11.00
C VAL A 116 7.45 34.97 -12.17
N ILE A 117 7.30 34.40 -13.36
CA ILE A 117 7.59 35.05 -14.63
C ILE A 117 6.28 35.37 -15.32
N SER A 118 6.10 36.65 -15.66
CA SER A 118 4.93 37.11 -16.39
C SER A 118 4.94 36.52 -17.80
N ARG A 119 3.90 35.77 -18.14
CA ARG A 119 3.80 35.14 -19.45
C ARG A 119 3.25 36.14 -20.48
N PRO A 120 3.90 36.31 -21.64
CA PRO A 120 3.38 37.15 -22.73
C PRO A 120 2.04 36.65 -23.25
N ALA A 121 1.19 37.56 -23.73
CA ALA A 121 -0.12 37.23 -24.30
C ALA A 121 -0.03 36.23 -25.47
N ALA A 122 1.01 36.35 -26.31
CA ALA A 122 1.26 35.44 -27.44
C ALA A 122 1.48 33.98 -27.03
N LEU A 123 1.91 33.73 -25.78
CA LEU A 123 2.15 32.38 -25.23
C LEU A 123 1.02 31.91 -24.31
N SER A 124 -0.07 32.67 -24.23
CA SER A 124 -1.20 32.41 -23.32
C SER A 124 -2.47 31.95 -24.06
N GLY A 125 -2.47 32.04 -25.40
CA GLY A 125 -3.54 31.54 -26.27
C GLY A 125 -3.60 30.01 -26.36
N ASP A 126 -4.67 29.47 -26.97
CA ASP A 126 -4.94 28.03 -27.02
C ASP A 126 -4.05 27.23 -27.96
N THR A 127 -3.36 27.91 -28.88
CA THR A 127 -2.40 27.31 -29.80
C THR A 127 -0.97 27.37 -29.27
N ALA A 128 -0.75 28.00 -28.10
CA ALA A 128 0.55 28.09 -27.49
C ALA A 128 0.94 26.74 -26.87
N SER A 129 2.12 26.24 -27.24
CA SER A 129 2.65 25.00 -26.67
C SER A 129 3.21 25.22 -25.27
N SER A 130 3.18 24.17 -24.45
CA SER A 130 3.80 24.19 -23.12
C SER A 130 5.31 24.41 -23.24
N GLU A 131 5.93 23.90 -24.30
CA GLU A 131 7.35 24.06 -24.61
C GLU A 131 7.74 25.52 -24.83
N ALA A 132 6.94 26.29 -25.57
CA ALA A 132 7.21 27.71 -25.79
C ALA A 132 7.11 28.52 -24.48
N ALA A 133 6.17 28.17 -23.59
CA ALA A 133 6.06 28.78 -22.28
C ALA A 133 7.25 28.45 -21.36
N VAL A 134 7.81 27.24 -21.47
CA VAL A 134 9.01 26.83 -20.72
C VAL A 134 10.25 27.53 -21.23
N LEU A 135 10.46 27.60 -22.55
CA LEU A 135 11.60 28.33 -23.15
C LEU A 135 11.60 29.79 -22.72
N HIS A 136 10.46 30.48 -22.82
CA HIS A 136 10.34 31.86 -22.37
C HIS A 136 10.69 32.03 -20.88
N ALA A 137 10.18 31.14 -20.02
CA ALA A 137 10.44 31.23 -18.59
C ALA A 137 11.90 30.92 -18.24
N LEU A 138 12.50 29.97 -18.93
CA LEU A 138 13.92 29.64 -18.81
C LEU A 138 14.79 30.85 -19.17
N ASP A 139 14.57 31.44 -20.34
CA ASP A 139 15.36 32.57 -20.83
C ASP A 139 15.22 33.79 -19.92
N ALA A 140 13.99 34.11 -19.50
CA ALA A 140 13.73 35.22 -18.58
C ALA A 140 14.32 34.99 -17.18
N PHE A 141 14.37 33.73 -16.70
CA PHE A 141 15.01 33.40 -15.42
C PHE A 141 16.53 33.56 -15.48
N GLU A 142 17.16 33.03 -16.54
CA GLU A 142 18.61 33.18 -16.77
C GLU A 142 19.02 34.65 -16.88
N GLU A 143 18.24 35.47 -17.59
CA GLU A 143 18.46 36.91 -17.72
C GLU A 143 18.31 37.63 -16.37
N LEU A 144 17.20 37.42 -15.66
CA LEU A 144 16.91 38.08 -14.39
C LEU A 144 17.97 37.81 -13.32
N HIS A 145 18.54 36.60 -13.32
CA HIS A 145 19.50 36.16 -12.32
C HIS A 145 20.94 36.12 -12.82
N SER A 146 21.19 36.51 -14.07
CA SER A 146 22.53 36.50 -14.71
C SER A 146 23.25 35.16 -14.51
N LEU A 147 22.56 34.06 -14.80
CA LEU A 147 23.05 32.68 -14.61
C LEU A 147 22.70 31.79 -15.81
N THR A 148 23.24 30.57 -15.81
CA THR A 148 22.85 29.52 -16.75
C THR A 148 22.24 28.34 -16.03
N VAL A 149 21.28 27.68 -16.68
CA VAL A 149 20.61 26.47 -16.20
C VAL A 149 21.08 25.28 -17.04
N ASP A 150 21.49 24.20 -16.38
CA ASP A 150 21.96 22.99 -17.06
C ASP A 150 20.81 22.05 -17.45
N VAL A 151 19.80 21.97 -16.58
CA VAL A 151 18.63 21.09 -16.72
C VAL A 151 17.36 21.89 -16.47
N VAL A 152 16.38 21.75 -17.35
CA VAL A 152 15.06 22.37 -17.19
C VAL A 152 13.99 21.29 -17.08
N LEU A 153 13.08 21.46 -16.12
CA LEU A 153 11.89 20.62 -15.98
C LEU A 153 10.66 21.36 -16.49
N LEU A 154 9.78 20.63 -17.16
CA LEU A 154 8.39 21.01 -17.41
C LEU A 154 7.52 20.22 -16.44
N VAL A 155 6.84 20.92 -15.53
CA VAL A 155 5.96 20.30 -14.53
C VAL A 155 4.54 20.82 -14.70
N GLN A 156 3.59 19.91 -14.85
CA GLN A 156 2.19 20.26 -15.05
C GLN A 156 1.43 20.30 -13.73
N CYS A 157 0.93 21.48 -13.36
CA CYS A 157 0.09 21.61 -12.16
C CYS A 157 -1.30 20.98 -12.30
N THR A 158 -1.67 20.50 -13.49
CA THR A 158 -2.89 19.73 -13.74
C THR A 158 -2.80 18.28 -13.28
N SER A 159 -1.63 17.83 -12.83
CA SER A 159 -1.42 16.52 -12.18
C SER A 159 -1.38 16.69 -10.65
N PRO A 160 -2.52 16.60 -9.94
CA PRO A 160 -2.65 17.05 -8.55
C PRO A 160 -1.89 16.23 -7.51
N PHE A 161 -1.47 15.00 -7.86
CA PHE A 161 -0.83 14.03 -6.96
C PHE A 161 0.62 13.73 -7.30
N LEU A 162 1.24 14.55 -8.16
CA LEU A 162 2.67 14.54 -8.41
C LEU A 162 3.44 14.70 -7.10
N THR A 163 4.38 13.80 -6.82
CA THR A 163 5.18 13.81 -5.59
C THR A 163 6.57 14.42 -5.83
N ALA A 164 7.24 14.81 -4.74
CA ALA A 164 8.64 15.23 -4.81
C ALA A 164 9.57 14.10 -5.31
N GLY A 165 9.26 12.84 -5.01
CA GLY A 165 10.02 11.69 -5.49
C GLY A 165 9.90 11.50 -7.01
N ASP A 166 8.73 11.78 -7.60
CA ASP A 166 8.53 11.74 -9.05
C ASP A 166 9.37 12.83 -9.74
N VAL A 167 9.33 14.06 -9.21
CA VAL A 167 10.11 15.19 -9.71
C VAL A 167 11.61 14.93 -9.58
N GLU A 168 12.05 14.44 -8.42
CA GLU A 168 13.44 14.08 -8.16
C GLU A 168 13.95 13.04 -9.13
N SER A 169 13.16 12.00 -9.40
CA SER A 169 13.60 10.89 -10.24
C SER A 169 13.86 11.31 -11.69
N VAL A 170 13.01 12.18 -12.26
CA VAL A 170 13.26 12.74 -13.60
C VAL A 170 14.39 13.76 -13.60
N ALA A 171 14.48 14.62 -12.57
CA ALA A 171 15.53 15.62 -12.44
C ALA A 171 16.91 14.96 -12.34
N ALA A 172 17.06 14.00 -11.44
CA ALA A 172 18.31 13.27 -11.20
C ALA A 172 18.77 12.48 -12.43
N ALA A 173 17.84 11.87 -13.18
CA ALA A 173 18.19 11.13 -14.39
C ALA A 173 18.91 11.99 -15.44
N VAL A 174 18.51 13.25 -15.59
CA VAL A 174 19.14 14.18 -16.53
C VAL A 174 20.35 14.87 -15.89
N ALA A 175 20.22 15.30 -14.63
CA ALA A 175 21.29 15.96 -13.88
C ALA A 175 22.50 15.05 -13.61
N SER A 176 22.35 13.73 -13.61
CA SER A 176 23.50 12.81 -13.53
C SER A 176 24.18 12.60 -14.89
N GLY A 177 23.44 12.76 -15.99
CA GLY A 177 23.83 12.40 -17.36
C GLY A 177 23.35 11.00 -17.79
N THR A 178 22.51 10.33 -17.00
CA THR A 178 21.89 9.04 -17.37
C THR A 178 21.02 9.17 -18.63
N ALA A 179 20.29 10.28 -18.74
CA ALA A 179 19.38 10.57 -19.85
C ALA A 179 19.57 12.01 -20.38
N ASP A 180 19.17 12.23 -21.62
CA ASP A 180 19.13 13.56 -22.23
C ASP A 180 17.75 14.22 -22.02
N SER A 181 16.71 13.37 -21.95
CA SER A 181 15.36 13.71 -21.50
C SER A 181 14.76 12.59 -20.65
N ALA A 182 13.88 12.91 -19.70
CA ALA A 182 13.16 11.94 -18.88
C ALA A 182 11.72 12.37 -18.66
N LEU A 183 10.81 11.41 -18.47
CA LEU A 183 9.40 11.66 -18.17
C LEU A 183 8.87 10.70 -17.11
N THR A 184 7.85 11.11 -16.36
CA THR A 184 7.09 10.20 -15.49
C THR A 184 6.13 9.35 -16.32
N ALA A 185 6.24 8.03 -16.20
CA ALA A 185 5.43 7.04 -16.91
C ALA A 185 4.97 5.92 -15.96
N ALA A 186 3.74 5.44 -16.12
CA ALA A 186 3.15 4.44 -15.24
C ALA A 186 2.80 3.15 -16.01
N PRO A 187 2.91 1.95 -15.40
CA PRO A 187 2.45 0.70 -16.00
C PRO A 187 1.02 0.79 -16.55
N PHE A 188 0.85 0.43 -17.82
CA PHE A 188 -0.41 0.44 -18.52
C PHE A 188 -0.80 -0.97 -18.97
N HIS A 189 -2.03 -1.37 -18.65
CA HIS A 189 -2.53 -2.71 -18.97
C HIS A 189 -3.81 -2.70 -19.80
N GLY A 190 -4.25 -1.51 -20.23
CA GLY A 190 -5.45 -1.37 -21.04
C GLY A 190 -5.27 -1.96 -22.43
N PHE A 191 -6.38 -2.37 -23.03
CA PHE A 191 -6.45 -2.72 -24.44
C PHE A 191 -6.96 -1.51 -25.20
N LEU A 192 -6.08 -0.89 -25.99
CA LEU A 192 -6.41 0.32 -26.74
C LEU A 192 -7.12 -0.06 -28.04
N TRP A 193 -8.20 0.64 -28.35
CA TRP A 193 -8.95 0.50 -29.59
C TRP A 193 -8.92 1.82 -30.36
N ARG A 194 -8.71 1.74 -31.67
CA ARG A 194 -8.80 2.87 -32.60
C ARG A 194 -10.04 2.70 -33.46
N ARG A 195 -10.85 3.75 -33.53
CA ARG A 195 -11.99 3.82 -34.44
C ARG A 195 -11.53 4.33 -35.81
N ALA A 196 -11.87 3.61 -36.87
CA ALA A 196 -11.68 4.03 -38.25
C ALA A 196 -12.81 4.98 -38.70
N ALA A 197 -12.62 5.66 -39.82
CA ALA A 197 -13.57 6.64 -40.35
C ALA A 197 -14.93 6.05 -40.72
N ASP A 198 -14.96 4.76 -41.08
CA ASP A 198 -16.18 3.99 -41.37
C ASP A 198 -16.92 3.50 -40.12
N GLY A 199 -16.40 3.82 -38.93
CA GLY A 199 -16.98 3.44 -37.65
C GLY A 199 -16.51 2.09 -37.10
N THR A 200 -15.73 1.31 -37.86
CA THR A 200 -15.13 0.06 -37.39
C THR A 200 -14.02 0.31 -36.36
N GLY A 201 -13.71 -0.69 -35.53
CA GLY A 201 -12.70 -0.60 -34.47
C GLY A 201 -11.58 -1.62 -34.67
N GLY A 202 -10.33 -1.19 -34.52
CA GLY A 202 -9.15 -2.06 -34.51
C GLY A 202 -8.38 -1.94 -33.20
N GLY A 203 -7.88 -3.06 -32.68
CA GLY A 203 -6.95 -3.06 -31.56
C GLY A 203 -5.63 -2.34 -31.92
N VAL A 204 -5.11 -1.53 -31.00
CA VAL A 204 -3.86 -0.76 -31.19
C VAL A 204 -2.67 -1.53 -30.64
N ASN A 205 -2.80 -2.07 -29.42
CA ASN A 205 -1.78 -2.82 -28.70
C ASN A 205 -2.13 -4.30 -28.50
N HIS A 206 -3.09 -4.79 -29.29
CA HIS A 206 -3.53 -6.18 -29.30
C HIS A 206 -4.16 -6.52 -30.64
N GLU A 207 -4.15 -7.81 -30.97
CA GLU A 207 -4.89 -8.31 -32.12
C GLU A 207 -6.31 -8.69 -31.72
N ALA A 208 -7.28 -8.48 -32.62
CA ALA A 208 -8.67 -8.89 -32.37
C ALA A 208 -8.80 -10.42 -32.24
N SER A 209 -7.94 -11.17 -32.92
CA SER A 209 -7.89 -12.64 -32.94
C SER A 209 -7.19 -13.26 -31.74
N TYR A 210 -6.39 -12.51 -30.99
CA TYR A 210 -5.61 -13.03 -29.88
C TYR A 210 -5.40 -11.99 -28.79
N ARG A 211 -5.95 -12.29 -27.61
CA ARG A 211 -5.87 -11.43 -26.43
C ARG A 211 -4.96 -12.08 -25.37
N PRO A 212 -3.66 -11.74 -25.33
CA PRO A 212 -2.72 -12.32 -24.36
C PRO A 212 -3.10 -11.95 -22.92
N ARG A 213 -2.82 -12.86 -21.97
CA ARG A 213 -3.00 -12.60 -20.54
C ARG A 213 -2.03 -11.51 -20.09
N ARG A 214 -2.40 -10.73 -19.07
CA ARG A 214 -1.59 -9.60 -18.57
C ARG A 214 -0.14 -9.97 -18.26
N GLN A 215 0.10 -11.15 -17.68
CA GLN A 215 1.43 -11.65 -17.31
C GLN A 215 2.31 -12.06 -18.51
N ASP A 216 1.71 -12.26 -19.68
CA ASP A 216 2.42 -12.73 -20.89
C ASP A 216 2.74 -11.56 -21.85
N ARG A 217 2.36 -10.32 -21.48
CA ARG A 217 2.58 -9.12 -22.30
C ARG A 217 3.87 -8.41 -21.89
N PRO A 218 4.64 -7.89 -22.87
CA PRO A 218 5.66 -6.89 -22.59
C PRO A 218 5.05 -5.71 -21.83
N GLU A 219 5.84 -5.09 -20.94
CA GLU A 219 5.39 -3.91 -20.20
C GLU A 219 5.16 -2.74 -21.17
N GLU A 220 3.96 -2.18 -21.10
CA GLU A 220 3.60 -0.94 -21.77
C GLU A 220 3.46 0.14 -20.70
N LEU A 221 3.90 1.35 -21.03
CA LEU A 221 3.89 2.48 -20.11
C LEU A 221 2.98 3.59 -20.67
N LEU A 222 2.16 4.16 -19.79
CA LEU A 222 1.36 5.35 -20.05
C LEU A 222 2.15 6.57 -19.56
N GLU A 223 2.39 7.52 -20.45
CA GLU A 223 2.86 8.85 -20.09
C GLU A 223 1.87 9.52 -19.13
N THR A 224 2.36 10.01 -17.99
CA THR A 224 1.47 10.54 -16.94
C THR A 224 1.06 12.00 -17.12
N GLY A 225 1.70 12.73 -18.03
CA GLY A 225 1.52 14.18 -18.18
C GLY A 225 2.24 15.03 -17.12
N ALA A 226 2.76 14.43 -16.04
CA ALA A 226 3.05 15.18 -14.82
C ALA A 226 4.40 15.93 -14.80
N ALA A 227 5.52 15.24 -15.09
CA ALA A 227 6.85 15.84 -15.02
C ALA A 227 7.78 15.35 -16.14
N TYR A 228 8.54 16.28 -16.70
CA TYR A 228 9.52 16.04 -17.75
C TYR A 228 10.81 16.78 -17.40
N ALA A 229 11.97 16.13 -17.52
CA ALA A 229 13.27 16.75 -17.35
C ALA A 229 14.06 16.69 -18.65
N MET A 230 14.84 17.73 -18.95
CA MET A 230 15.54 17.87 -20.23
C MET A 230 16.85 18.61 -20.01
N THR A 231 17.91 18.23 -20.72
CA THR A 231 19.10 19.10 -20.79
C THR A 231 18.71 20.42 -21.45
N THR A 232 19.13 21.56 -20.89
CA THR A 232 18.78 22.88 -21.43
C THR A 232 19.24 23.04 -22.88
N ALA A 233 20.47 22.62 -23.17
CA ALA A 233 21.02 22.66 -24.52
C ALA A 233 20.19 21.82 -25.51
N GLY A 234 19.84 20.59 -25.12
CA GLY A 234 19.02 19.70 -25.94
C GLY A 234 17.61 20.25 -26.15
N PHE A 235 16.98 20.80 -25.12
CA PHE A 235 15.64 21.38 -25.23
C PHE A 235 15.61 22.62 -26.13
N ARG A 236 16.60 23.50 -26.04
CA ARG A 236 16.74 24.66 -26.93
C ARG A 236 16.93 24.25 -28.40
N ALA A 237 17.70 23.20 -28.64
CA ALA A 237 17.95 22.68 -29.98
C ALA A 237 16.72 21.97 -30.57
N ALA A 238 16.11 21.05 -29.81
CA ALA A 238 15.01 20.22 -30.27
C ALA A 238 13.67 20.96 -30.29
N ARG A 239 13.45 21.89 -29.36
CA ARG A 239 12.17 22.60 -29.13
C ARG A 239 10.98 21.68 -28.83
N HIS A 240 11.23 20.41 -28.50
CA HIS A 240 10.26 19.45 -27.97
C HIS A 240 10.89 18.62 -26.84
N ARG A 241 10.05 17.90 -26.07
CA ARG A 241 10.45 17.25 -24.80
C ARG A 241 11.17 15.91 -24.93
N PHE A 242 11.13 15.29 -26.11
CA PHE A 242 11.65 13.95 -26.34
C PHE A 242 12.83 13.96 -27.31
N PHE A 243 14.05 13.82 -26.81
CA PHE A 243 15.25 13.79 -27.65
C PHE A 243 16.38 13.02 -26.97
N GLY A 244 17.38 12.64 -27.76
CA GLY A 244 18.52 11.86 -27.27
C GLY A 244 18.06 10.56 -26.58
N ARG A 245 18.70 10.22 -25.47
CA ARG A 245 18.28 9.11 -24.61
C ARG A 245 17.11 9.55 -23.74
N THR A 246 15.90 9.17 -24.14
CA THR A 246 14.67 9.41 -23.38
C THR A 246 14.41 8.29 -22.39
N LEU A 247 14.36 8.61 -21.11
CA LEU A 247 14.10 7.63 -20.04
C LEU A 247 12.68 7.77 -19.48
N PRO A 248 11.82 6.74 -19.61
CA PRO A 248 10.59 6.68 -18.83
C PRO A 248 10.92 6.28 -17.39
N VAL A 249 10.58 7.17 -16.45
CA VAL A 249 10.76 6.98 -15.01
C VAL A 249 9.45 6.46 -14.42
N PRO A 250 9.46 5.34 -13.68
CA PRO A 250 8.26 4.79 -13.08
C PRO A 250 7.56 5.77 -12.13
N ALA A 251 6.26 5.96 -12.33
CA ALA A 251 5.37 6.65 -11.43
C ALA A 251 4.27 5.69 -10.95
N ASP A 252 3.73 5.93 -9.75
CA ASP A 252 2.65 5.13 -9.19
C ASP A 252 1.36 5.30 -10.00
N PRO A 253 0.84 4.25 -10.67
CA PRO A 253 -0.42 4.31 -11.43
C PRO A 253 -1.60 4.85 -10.63
N ALA A 254 -1.63 4.67 -9.30
CA ALA A 254 -2.72 5.16 -8.46
C ALA A 254 -2.78 6.69 -8.40
N ARG A 255 -1.63 7.36 -8.55
CA ARG A 255 -1.48 8.82 -8.49
C ARG A 255 -1.65 9.49 -9.85
N VAL A 256 -1.74 8.72 -10.93
CA VAL A 256 -1.90 9.26 -12.30
C VAL A 256 -3.31 9.77 -12.50
N LEU A 257 -3.44 11.09 -12.50
CA LEU A 257 -4.65 11.82 -12.85
C LEU A 257 -4.24 13.15 -13.49
N GLU A 258 -4.80 13.46 -14.66
CA GLU A 258 -4.69 14.77 -15.30
C GLU A 258 -6.05 15.44 -15.24
N ILE A 259 -6.09 16.70 -14.82
CA ILE A 259 -7.34 17.46 -14.72
C ILE A 259 -7.55 18.21 -16.03
N ASP A 260 -8.48 17.74 -16.86
CA ASP A 260 -8.88 18.42 -18.10
C ASP A 260 -10.29 18.97 -18.03
N ASP A 261 -11.21 18.24 -17.38
CA ASP A 261 -12.60 18.63 -17.25
C ASP A 261 -13.09 18.68 -15.78
N PRO A 262 -14.30 19.20 -15.52
CA PRO A 262 -14.82 19.34 -14.16
C PRO A 262 -14.92 18.04 -13.36
N HIS A 263 -15.14 16.89 -14.02
CA HIS A 263 -15.18 15.58 -13.39
C HIS A 263 -13.80 15.14 -12.91
N ASP A 264 -12.74 15.42 -13.65
CA ASP A 264 -11.38 15.15 -13.20
C ASP A 264 -11.04 15.97 -11.95
N LEU A 265 -11.46 17.24 -11.91
CA LEU A 265 -11.25 18.08 -10.74
C LEU A 265 -12.07 17.57 -9.54
N ALA A 266 -13.31 17.12 -9.76
CA ALA A 266 -14.12 16.50 -8.72
C ALA A 266 -13.46 15.20 -8.21
N ARG A 267 -12.99 14.35 -9.12
CA ARG A 267 -12.25 13.13 -8.80
C ARG A 267 -10.97 13.43 -8.02
N ALA A 268 -10.20 14.44 -8.43
CA ALA A 268 -9.03 14.90 -7.72
C ALA A 268 -9.37 15.33 -6.29
N ARG A 269 -10.45 16.08 -6.08
CA ARG A 269 -10.87 16.50 -4.74
C ARG A 269 -11.25 15.33 -3.83
N LEU A 270 -11.92 14.32 -4.39
CA LEU A 270 -12.29 13.11 -3.66
C LEU A 270 -11.08 12.25 -3.30
N LEU A 271 -10.07 12.20 -4.17
CA LEU A 271 -8.85 11.43 -3.97
C LEU A 271 -7.81 12.15 -3.10
N ALA A 272 -7.88 13.49 -2.98
CA ALA A 272 -6.91 14.30 -2.24
C ALA A 272 -6.62 13.80 -0.82
N PRO A 273 -7.62 13.46 0.02
CA PRO A 273 -7.36 12.95 1.37
C PRO A 273 -6.53 11.65 1.39
N LEU A 274 -6.58 10.84 0.33
CA LEU A 274 -5.81 9.60 0.22
C LEU A 274 -4.34 9.86 -0.11
N PHE A 275 -4.04 10.95 -0.83
CA PHE A 275 -2.69 11.23 -1.35
C PHE A 275 -1.95 12.34 -0.61
N ASP A 276 -2.64 13.20 0.13
CA ASP A 276 -2.08 14.37 0.83
C ASP A 276 -1.66 14.11 2.27
N THR A 277 -1.96 12.93 2.80
CA THR A 277 -1.52 12.54 4.13
C THR A 277 0.02 12.39 4.09
N PRO A 278 0.80 13.08 4.94
CA PRO A 278 2.26 13.09 4.82
C PRO A 278 2.83 11.67 4.92
N GLN A 279 3.51 11.22 3.87
CA GLN A 279 4.43 10.09 3.99
C GLN A 279 5.58 10.52 4.91
N GLY A 280 5.76 9.82 6.03
CA GLY A 280 6.82 10.12 6.99
C GLY A 280 8.20 10.12 6.34
N THR A 281 8.97 11.18 6.58
CA THR A 281 10.37 11.30 6.16
C THR A 281 11.22 10.24 6.88
N PRO A 282 12.12 9.52 6.19
CA PRO A 282 13.08 8.62 6.84
C PRO A 282 14.10 9.45 7.65
N PRO A 283 14.51 9.03 8.85
CA PRO A 283 15.44 9.81 9.65
C PRO A 283 16.84 9.81 9.03
N ASP A 284 17.33 11.03 8.80
CA ASP A 284 18.72 11.36 8.47
C ASP A 284 19.68 10.76 9.49
N THR A 285 20.78 10.18 9.01
CA THR A 285 21.80 9.55 9.86
C THR A 285 22.83 10.61 10.31
N PRO A 286 22.93 10.98 11.60
CA PRO A 286 24.07 11.75 12.07
C PRO A 286 25.23 10.80 12.34
N ARG A 287 26.41 11.14 11.81
CA ARG A 287 27.69 10.52 12.20
C ARG A 287 27.83 10.56 13.73
N THR A 288 28.01 9.40 14.32
CA THR A 288 28.22 9.19 15.75
C THR A 288 29.62 9.66 16.17
N GLU A 289 29.70 10.82 16.85
CA GLU A 289 30.73 11.01 17.87
C GLU A 289 30.23 10.46 19.21
N ARG A 290 31.08 9.65 19.84
CA ARG A 290 30.83 8.97 21.11
C ARG A 290 30.63 9.99 22.24
N ARG A 291 29.44 10.02 22.86
CA ARG A 291 29.28 10.44 24.26
C ARG A 291 28.37 9.49 25.01
N THR A 292 28.88 9.04 26.14
CA THR A 292 28.23 8.22 27.19
C THR A 292 26.97 8.91 27.71
N PRO A 293 25.89 8.18 28.06
CA PRO A 293 24.60 8.79 28.40
C PRO A 293 24.53 9.16 29.90
N PRO A 294 23.83 10.24 30.29
CA PRO A 294 23.26 10.34 31.62
C PRO A 294 21.84 9.75 31.62
N ALA A 295 21.54 9.01 32.69
CA ALA A 295 20.23 8.43 32.95
C ALA A 295 19.21 9.51 33.33
N MET A 296 18.03 9.50 32.70
CA MET A 296 16.77 9.94 33.30
C MET A 296 15.59 9.19 32.65
N THR A 297 14.82 8.54 33.50
CA THR A 297 13.57 7.81 33.28
C THR A 297 12.40 8.74 32.93
N VAL A 298 11.70 8.47 31.81
CA VAL A 298 10.27 8.74 31.59
C VAL A 298 9.72 7.63 30.68
N ALA A 299 8.54 7.11 31.00
CA ALA A 299 7.91 5.92 30.42
C ALA A 299 7.83 5.91 28.88
N THR A 300 8.31 4.83 28.28
CA THR A 300 8.24 4.53 26.85
C THR A 300 6.98 3.74 26.53
N THR A 301 5.91 4.41 26.09
CA THR A 301 4.86 3.70 25.36
C THR A 301 5.29 3.66 23.90
N GLU A 302 5.86 2.53 23.48
CA GLU A 302 6.04 2.20 22.07
C GLU A 302 4.67 2.35 21.37
N PRO A 303 4.47 3.32 20.45
CA PRO A 303 3.14 3.76 20.03
C PRO A 303 2.30 2.66 19.37
N ARG A 304 2.92 1.57 18.93
CA ARG A 304 2.30 0.42 18.22
C ARG A 304 2.19 -0.84 19.08
N LEU A 305 2.12 -0.74 20.40
CA LEU A 305 1.91 -1.89 21.28
C LEU A 305 0.58 -1.76 22.03
N ARG A 306 -0.13 -2.88 22.24
CA ARG A 306 -1.36 -2.94 23.05
C ARG A 306 -1.26 -4.04 24.09
N THR A 307 -1.68 -3.73 25.31
CA THR A 307 -1.61 -4.64 26.45
C THR A 307 -2.86 -5.50 26.54
N PHE A 308 -2.67 -6.79 26.81
CA PHE A 308 -3.72 -7.75 27.13
C PHE A 308 -3.37 -8.34 28.50
N GLY A 309 -3.71 -7.59 29.56
CA GLY A 309 -3.19 -7.84 30.90
C GLY A 309 -1.65 -7.81 30.91
N PRO A 310 -0.95 -8.88 31.32
CA PRO A 310 0.52 -8.94 31.36
C PRO A 310 1.19 -9.14 29.99
N ARG A 311 0.43 -9.50 28.94
CA ARG A 311 0.95 -9.72 27.59
C ARG A 311 0.80 -8.47 26.73
N VAL A 312 1.58 -8.41 25.65
CA VAL A 312 1.59 -7.28 24.72
C VAL A 312 1.52 -7.78 23.29
N ALA A 313 0.64 -7.20 22.48
CA ALA A 313 0.54 -7.45 21.04
C ALA A 313 1.03 -6.24 20.24
N GLY A 314 1.69 -6.49 19.11
CA GLY A 314 2.17 -5.46 18.19
C GLY A 314 3.45 -5.86 17.46
N PRO A 315 3.98 -4.98 16.59
CA PRO A 315 5.17 -5.29 15.80
C PRO A 315 6.38 -5.63 16.67
N GLY A 316 7.17 -6.61 16.24
CA GLY A 316 8.35 -7.08 16.99
C GLY A 316 8.02 -7.90 18.25
N ARG A 317 6.73 -8.16 18.52
CA ARG A 317 6.28 -9.11 19.55
C ARG A 317 5.73 -10.37 18.87
N PRO A 318 5.69 -11.52 19.59
CA PRO A 318 4.95 -12.67 19.12
C PRO A 318 3.49 -12.30 18.81
N VAL A 319 2.94 -12.86 17.74
CA VAL A 319 1.55 -12.73 17.34
C VAL A 319 0.67 -13.22 18.48
N TYR A 320 -0.28 -12.40 18.89
CA TYR A 320 -1.26 -12.75 19.91
C TYR A 320 -2.37 -13.60 19.29
N VAL A 321 -2.45 -14.89 19.63
CA VAL A 321 -3.38 -15.86 19.04
C VAL A 321 -4.56 -16.13 19.96
N VAL A 322 -5.77 -15.95 19.45
CA VAL A 322 -7.02 -16.11 20.18
C VAL A 322 -7.86 -17.23 19.57
N GLY A 323 -8.25 -18.19 20.41
CA GLY A 323 -9.30 -19.15 20.09
C GLY A 323 -10.67 -18.54 20.35
N GLU A 324 -11.40 -18.17 19.30
CA GLU A 324 -12.77 -17.67 19.43
C GLU A 324 -13.73 -18.85 19.66
N ILE A 325 -14.19 -19.00 20.88
CA ILE A 325 -15.21 -19.98 21.25
C ILE A 325 -16.58 -19.49 20.76
N GLY A 326 -16.82 -18.18 20.80
CA GLY A 326 -18.06 -17.58 20.32
C GLY A 326 -19.28 -18.21 20.98
N ILE A 327 -20.11 -18.88 20.19
CA ILE A 327 -21.28 -19.65 20.63
C ILE A 327 -21.15 -21.15 20.36
N ASN A 328 -19.98 -21.66 19.96
CA ASN A 328 -19.79 -23.07 19.62
C ASN A 328 -19.92 -24.02 20.83
N HIS A 329 -19.95 -23.47 22.04
CA HIS A 329 -20.29 -24.19 23.27
C HIS A 329 -21.78 -24.56 23.36
N ASN A 330 -22.66 -24.00 22.53
CA ASN A 330 -24.09 -24.33 22.48
C ASN A 330 -24.80 -24.23 23.86
N GLY A 331 -24.38 -23.30 24.72
CA GLY A 331 -24.92 -23.15 26.08
C GLY A 331 -24.49 -24.25 27.08
N ASP A 332 -23.51 -25.09 26.72
CA ASP A 332 -23.00 -26.17 27.59
C ASP A 332 -21.60 -25.83 28.15
N LEU A 333 -21.49 -25.80 29.48
CA LEU A 333 -20.23 -25.49 30.18
C LEU A 333 -19.15 -26.55 29.95
N GLY A 334 -19.52 -27.84 29.85
CA GLY A 334 -18.56 -28.91 29.60
C GLY A 334 -17.85 -28.73 28.25
N THR A 335 -18.62 -28.37 27.23
CA THR A 335 -18.13 -28.04 25.89
C THR A 335 -17.26 -26.78 25.93
N ALA A 336 -17.67 -25.74 26.66
CA ALA A 336 -16.85 -24.54 26.85
C ALA A 336 -15.48 -24.87 27.48
N PHE A 337 -15.45 -25.67 28.54
CA PHE A 337 -14.20 -26.10 29.19
C PHE A 337 -13.32 -26.93 28.26
N ALA A 338 -13.90 -27.86 27.50
CA ALA A 338 -13.15 -28.64 26.51
C ALA A 338 -12.53 -27.76 25.40
N LEU A 339 -13.24 -26.71 24.96
CA LEU A 339 -12.70 -25.75 24.00
C LEU A 339 -11.57 -24.89 24.60
N ILE A 340 -11.70 -24.47 25.86
CA ILE A 340 -10.64 -23.78 26.59
C ILE A 340 -9.40 -24.67 26.66
N ASP A 341 -9.58 -25.93 27.03
CA ASP A 341 -8.50 -26.89 27.17
C ASP A 341 -7.77 -27.13 25.85
N ALA A 342 -8.50 -27.26 24.75
CA ALA A 342 -7.94 -27.37 23.41
C ALA A 342 -7.14 -26.12 23.00
N ALA A 343 -7.60 -24.91 23.36
CA ALA A 343 -6.87 -23.67 23.09
C ALA A 343 -5.56 -23.59 23.90
N VAL A 344 -5.59 -24.01 25.17
CA VAL A 344 -4.41 -24.09 26.04
C VAL A 344 -3.38 -25.07 25.46
N GLU A 345 -3.83 -26.27 25.08
CA GLU A 345 -2.95 -27.31 24.50
C GLU A 345 -2.33 -26.87 23.17
N ALA A 346 -3.07 -26.12 22.35
CA ALA A 346 -2.54 -25.54 21.12
C ALA A 346 -1.54 -24.40 21.36
N GLY A 347 -1.52 -23.80 22.54
CA GLY A 347 -0.66 -22.67 22.89
C GLY A 347 -1.23 -21.30 22.51
N CYS A 348 -2.55 -21.16 22.48
CA CYS A 348 -3.19 -19.85 22.32
C CYS A 348 -2.85 -18.92 23.49
N ASP A 349 -2.83 -17.61 23.22
CA ASP A 349 -2.61 -16.57 24.22
C ASP A 349 -3.86 -16.30 25.05
N ALA A 350 -5.04 -16.42 24.43
CA ALA A 350 -6.33 -16.28 25.09
C ALA A 350 -7.43 -17.08 24.39
N VAL A 351 -8.56 -17.22 25.09
CA VAL A 351 -9.85 -17.61 24.49
C VAL A 351 -10.81 -16.41 24.48
N LYS A 352 -11.76 -16.43 23.56
CA LYS A 352 -12.77 -15.37 23.46
C LYS A 352 -14.19 -15.93 23.39
N PHE A 353 -15.11 -15.27 24.11
CA PHE A 353 -16.54 -15.56 24.13
C PHE A 353 -17.35 -14.41 23.52
N GLN A 354 -18.67 -14.54 23.50
CA GLN A 354 -19.59 -13.47 23.16
C GLN A 354 -20.59 -13.29 24.30
N LYS A 355 -20.89 -12.03 24.65
CA LYS A 355 -21.91 -11.67 25.63
C LYS A 355 -22.91 -10.71 25.00
N ARG A 356 -24.20 -11.00 25.15
CA ARG A 356 -25.28 -10.14 24.67
C ARG A 356 -26.50 -10.20 25.59
N THR A 357 -27.31 -9.16 25.55
CA THR A 357 -28.70 -9.18 25.98
C THR A 357 -29.56 -9.59 24.77
N PRO A 358 -30.14 -10.81 24.74
CA PRO A 358 -30.86 -11.33 23.59
C PRO A 358 -31.93 -10.39 23.02
N GLU A 359 -32.65 -9.69 23.89
CA GLU A 359 -33.72 -8.76 23.55
C GLU A 359 -33.22 -7.49 22.84
N ILE A 360 -32.00 -7.04 23.15
CA ILE A 360 -31.38 -5.86 22.51
C ILE A 360 -30.79 -6.26 21.16
N CYS A 361 -30.05 -7.37 21.13
CA CYS A 361 -29.23 -7.72 19.97
C CYS A 361 -29.98 -8.54 18.90
N THR A 362 -31.22 -8.94 19.18
CA THR A 362 -32.06 -9.67 18.23
C THR A 362 -33.18 -8.75 17.73
N PRO A 363 -33.26 -8.44 16.43
CA PRO A 363 -34.34 -7.63 15.88
C PRO A 363 -35.71 -8.23 16.22
N ARG A 364 -36.67 -7.39 16.62
CA ARG A 364 -37.97 -7.83 17.16
C ARG A 364 -38.78 -8.71 16.18
N ASP A 365 -38.65 -8.44 14.89
CA ASP A 365 -39.27 -9.21 13.79
C ASP A 365 -38.70 -10.62 13.65
N GLN A 366 -37.52 -10.89 14.23
CA GLN A 366 -36.88 -12.20 14.20
C GLN A 366 -37.27 -13.08 15.39
N TRP A 367 -37.83 -12.53 16.47
CA TRP A 367 -37.99 -13.25 17.74
C TRP A 367 -38.83 -14.51 17.59
N ASP A 368 -39.99 -14.37 16.96
CA ASP A 368 -41.00 -15.41 16.85
C ASP A 368 -40.74 -16.38 15.67
N VAL A 369 -39.62 -16.20 14.94
CA VAL A 369 -39.23 -17.11 13.86
C VAL A 369 -38.81 -18.45 14.46
N GLU A 370 -39.56 -19.51 14.17
CA GLU A 370 -39.25 -20.84 14.66
C GLU A 370 -38.03 -21.44 13.96
N ARG A 371 -37.20 -22.15 14.72
CA ARG A 371 -36.04 -22.89 14.23
C ARG A 371 -35.99 -24.30 14.79
N ASP A 372 -35.57 -25.23 13.95
CA ASP A 372 -35.20 -26.57 14.40
C ASP A 372 -33.82 -26.52 15.07
N THR A 373 -33.76 -26.87 16.35
CA THR A 373 -32.53 -26.92 17.14
C THR A 373 -32.32 -28.34 17.70
N PRO A 374 -31.13 -28.67 18.20
CA PRO A 374 -30.87 -29.97 18.85
C PRO A 374 -31.73 -30.22 20.09
N TRP A 375 -32.36 -29.19 20.63
CA TRP A 375 -33.20 -29.25 21.82
C TRP A 375 -34.71 -29.17 21.51
N GLY A 376 -35.06 -29.33 20.23
CA GLY A 376 -36.43 -29.22 19.73
C GLY A 376 -36.67 -27.92 18.98
N ARG A 377 -37.89 -27.80 18.42
CA ARG A 377 -38.34 -26.59 17.74
C ARG A 377 -38.62 -25.51 18.79
N MET A 378 -38.05 -24.33 18.60
CA MET A 378 -38.22 -23.17 19.50
C MET A 378 -38.17 -21.87 18.70
N THR A 379 -38.64 -20.78 19.30
CA THR A 379 -38.52 -19.46 18.71
C THR A 379 -37.05 -19.03 18.66
N TYR A 380 -36.70 -18.11 17.76
CA TYR A 380 -35.33 -17.65 17.65
C TYR A 380 -34.86 -16.98 18.93
N ILE A 381 -35.71 -16.20 19.60
CA ILE A 381 -35.35 -15.55 20.86
C ILE A 381 -35.11 -16.58 21.99
N ASP A 382 -35.92 -17.64 22.09
CA ASP A 382 -35.70 -18.73 23.07
C ASP A 382 -34.37 -19.44 22.82
N TYR A 383 -34.04 -19.68 21.55
CA TYR A 383 -32.73 -20.21 21.16
C TYR A 383 -31.59 -19.29 21.64
N ARG A 384 -31.72 -17.97 21.44
CA ARG A 384 -30.72 -17.00 21.91
C ARG A 384 -30.55 -17.02 23.42
N HIS A 385 -31.64 -17.08 24.20
CA HIS A 385 -31.56 -17.24 25.64
C HIS A 385 -30.86 -18.54 26.05
N ARG A 386 -31.16 -19.64 25.36
CA ARG A 386 -30.61 -20.95 25.70
C ARG A 386 -29.09 -21.04 25.54
N VAL A 387 -28.53 -20.41 24.51
CA VAL A 387 -27.08 -20.44 24.26
C VAL A 387 -26.32 -19.36 25.04
N GLU A 388 -27.01 -18.40 25.62
CA GLU A 388 -26.40 -17.25 26.28
C GLU A 388 -26.07 -17.58 27.75
N PHE A 389 -24.78 -17.51 28.09
CA PHE A 389 -24.32 -17.77 29.46
C PHE A 389 -24.67 -16.64 30.43
N GLY A 390 -25.02 -17.03 31.66
CA GLY A 390 -25.28 -16.13 32.78
C GLY A 390 -24.04 -15.89 33.65
N GLU A 391 -24.23 -15.17 34.75
CA GLU A 391 -23.13 -14.81 35.67
C GLU A 391 -22.46 -16.02 36.32
N ALA A 392 -23.24 -17.02 36.74
CA ALA A 392 -22.71 -18.26 37.32
C ALA A 392 -21.85 -19.06 36.33
N ASP A 393 -22.24 -19.08 35.06
CA ASP A 393 -21.50 -19.77 34.00
C ASP A 393 -20.18 -19.05 33.70
N TYR A 394 -20.22 -17.72 33.57
CA TYR A 394 -19.01 -16.91 33.36
C TYR A 394 -18.06 -16.96 34.57
N LEU A 395 -18.57 -17.07 35.80
CA LEU A 395 -17.73 -17.32 36.97
C LEU A 395 -17.02 -18.68 36.89
N ALA A 396 -17.73 -19.72 36.46
CA ALA A 396 -17.12 -21.04 36.28
C ALA A 396 -16.07 -21.03 35.15
N ILE A 397 -16.31 -20.29 34.06
CA ILE A 397 -15.36 -20.05 32.97
C ILE A 397 -14.13 -19.30 33.48
N ASP A 398 -14.32 -18.25 34.26
CA ASP A 398 -13.24 -17.45 34.83
C ASP A 398 -12.32 -18.30 35.71
N GLU A 399 -12.91 -19.06 36.64
CA GLU A 399 -12.17 -19.99 37.49
C GLU A 399 -11.41 -21.05 36.68
N HIS A 400 -12.03 -21.59 35.62
CA HIS A 400 -11.40 -22.61 34.78
C HIS A 400 -10.21 -22.03 34.00
N CYS A 401 -10.38 -20.87 33.37
CA CYS A 401 -9.31 -20.14 32.68
C CYS A 401 -8.14 -19.81 33.63
N ALA A 402 -8.45 -19.34 34.86
CA ALA A 402 -7.44 -19.07 35.89
C ALA A 402 -6.65 -20.35 36.27
N LYS A 403 -7.34 -21.48 36.50
CA LYS A 403 -6.70 -22.79 36.78
C LYS A 403 -5.81 -23.26 35.62
N ARG A 404 -6.22 -22.99 34.39
CA ARG A 404 -5.49 -23.36 33.16
C ARG A 404 -4.40 -22.38 32.76
N GLY A 405 -4.33 -21.20 33.38
CA GLY A 405 -3.33 -20.16 33.10
C GLY A 405 -3.51 -19.49 31.73
N ILE A 406 -4.74 -19.40 31.23
CA ILE A 406 -5.07 -18.73 29.96
C ILE A 406 -5.95 -17.51 30.23
N ALA A 407 -5.69 -16.42 29.51
CA ALA A 407 -6.54 -15.25 29.56
C ALA A 407 -7.86 -15.51 28.82
N TRP A 408 -8.95 -14.90 29.28
CA TRP A 408 -10.20 -14.88 28.53
C TRP A 408 -10.77 -13.48 28.49
N PHE A 409 -11.53 -13.19 27.43
CA PHE A 409 -12.32 -11.98 27.29
C PHE A 409 -13.51 -12.27 26.37
N ALA A 410 -14.34 -11.27 26.09
CA ALA A 410 -15.49 -11.47 25.23
C ALA A 410 -15.75 -10.28 24.30
N SER A 411 -16.62 -10.53 23.31
CA SER A 411 -17.28 -9.49 22.55
C SER A 411 -18.60 -9.11 23.21
N PRO A 412 -18.72 -7.94 23.85
CA PRO A 412 -20.02 -7.38 24.20
C PRO A 412 -20.74 -6.89 22.94
N TRP A 413 -22.02 -7.21 22.82
CA TRP A 413 -22.87 -6.79 21.69
C TRP A 413 -23.76 -5.59 22.00
N ASP A 414 -23.77 -5.15 23.27
CA ASP A 414 -24.58 -4.06 23.80
C ASP A 414 -23.92 -3.50 25.08
N THR A 415 -24.39 -2.36 25.58
CA THR A 415 -23.80 -1.68 26.74
C THR A 415 -24.02 -2.42 28.06
N GLU A 416 -25.09 -3.21 28.20
CA GLU A 416 -25.32 -4.05 29.38
C GLU A 416 -24.31 -5.20 29.44
N ALA A 417 -23.98 -5.78 28.30
CA ALA A 417 -22.93 -6.78 28.17
C ALA A 417 -21.55 -6.21 28.55
N VAL A 418 -21.26 -4.93 28.27
CA VAL A 418 -20.01 -4.29 28.76
C VAL A 418 -20.01 -4.26 30.30
N ALA A 419 -21.09 -3.77 30.91
CA ALA A 419 -21.20 -3.69 32.36
C ALA A 419 -21.14 -5.08 33.03
N PHE A 420 -21.71 -6.10 32.39
CA PHE A 420 -21.63 -7.49 32.83
C PHE A 420 -20.17 -7.99 32.83
N LEU A 421 -19.44 -7.77 31.74
CA LEU A 421 -18.07 -8.27 31.58
C LEU A 421 -17.07 -7.58 32.51
N GLU A 422 -17.26 -6.30 32.82
CA GLU A 422 -16.36 -5.56 33.74
C GLU A 422 -16.32 -6.16 35.16
N LYS A 423 -17.30 -6.97 35.56
CA LYS A 423 -17.27 -7.71 36.83
C LYS A 423 -16.10 -8.70 36.92
N PHE A 424 -15.55 -9.12 35.79
CA PHE A 424 -14.51 -10.14 35.68
C PHE A 424 -13.12 -9.59 35.34
N ASP A 425 -12.93 -8.26 35.33
CA ASP A 425 -11.66 -7.59 35.02
C ASP A 425 -10.97 -8.11 33.72
N PRO A 426 -11.66 -8.15 32.57
CA PRO A 426 -11.12 -8.74 31.35
C PRO A 426 -9.89 -7.96 30.86
N PRO A 427 -8.88 -8.62 30.25
CA PRO A 427 -7.67 -7.96 29.78
C PRO A 427 -7.88 -7.01 28.60
N ALA A 428 -8.99 -7.19 27.86
CA ALA A 428 -9.38 -6.41 26.69
C ALA A 428 -10.86 -6.63 26.37
N HIS A 429 -11.43 -5.80 25.49
CA HIS A 429 -12.74 -6.02 24.87
C HIS A 429 -12.59 -6.27 23.37
N LYS A 430 -13.57 -6.93 22.75
CA LYS A 430 -13.65 -7.10 21.29
C LYS A 430 -14.94 -6.52 20.73
N VAL A 431 -14.83 -5.53 19.85
CA VAL A 431 -15.94 -5.08 19.01
C VAL A 431 -16.08 -6.05 17.84
N ALA A 432 -17.23 -6.74 17.79
CA ALA A 432 -17.62 -7.54 16.63
C ALA A 432 -17.83 -6.64 15.41
N SER A 433 -17.54 -7.15 14.21
CA SER A 433 -17.73 -6.40 12.95
C SER A 433 -19.13 -5.80 12.79
N ALA A 434 -20.16 -6.48 13.31
CA ALA A 434 -21.56 -6.01 13.26
C ALA A 434 -21.82 -4.77 14.13
N CYS A 435 -21.02 -4.57 15.17
CA CYS A 435 -21.17 -3.49 16.14
C CYS A 435 -20.24 -2.30 15.86
N LEU A 436 -19.46 -2.34 14.77
CA LEU A 436 -18.49 -1.28 14.44
C LEU A 436 -19.14 0.09 14.29
N THR A 437 -20.41 0.15 13.88
CA THR A 437 -21.17 1.41 13.70
C THR A 437 -22.00 1.80 14.91
N ASP A 438 -21.89 1.08 16.03
CA ASP A 438 -22.62 1.37 17.26
C ASP A 438 -21.83 2.33 18.15
N ASP A 439 -22.00 3.62 17.89
CA ASP A 439 -21.33 4.70 18.61
C ASP A 439 -21.54 4.66 20.13
N GLU A 440 -22.71 4.22 20.60
CA GLU A 440 -23.01 4.14 22.04
C GLU A 440 -22.17 3.03 22.69
N LEU A 441 -22.14 1.85 22.08
CA LEU A 441 -21.29 0.76 22.52
C LEU A 441 -19.81 1.14 22.46
N LEU A 442 -19.35 1.75 21.37
CA LEU A 442 -17.95 2.17 21.21
C LEU A 442 -17.53 3.17 22.29
N ARG A 443 -18.36 4.17 22.60
CA ARG A 443 -18.06 5.13 23.69
C ARG A 443 -18.03 4.45 25.06
N THR A 444 -18.94 3.51 25.29
CA THR A 444 -18.98 2.73 26.54
C THR A 444 -17.71 1.90 26.71
N LEU A 445 -17.28 1.22 25.65
CA LEU A 445 -16.03 0.46 25.62
C LEU A 445 -14.80 1.33 25.84
N ARG A 446 -14.74 2.50 25.18
CA ARG A 446 -13.66 3.47 25.41
C ARG A 446 -13.58 3.91 26.87
N ALA A 447 -14.72 4.15 27.51
CA ALA A 447 -14.79 4.60 28.90
C ALA A 447 -14.22 3.58 29.91
N THR A 448 -14.13 2.29 29.54
CA THR A 448 -13.47 1.27 30.38
C THR A 448 -11.96 1.49 30.51
N GLY A 449 -11.34 2.23 29.57
CA GLY A 449 -9.88 2.44 29.53
C GLY A 449 -9.07 1.20 29.13
N ARG A 450 -9.72 0.09 28.79
CA ARG A 450 -9.07 -1.17 28.38
C ARG A 450 -8.67 -1.14 26.90
N THR A 451 -7.79 -2.06 26.52
CA THR A 451 -7.53 -2.34 25.11
C THR A 451 -8.81 -2.80 24.42
N VAL A 452 -9.11 -2.26 23.24
CA VAL A 452 -10.24 -2.67 22.41
C VAL A 452 -9.76 -3.25 21.08
N VAL A 453 -10.04 -4.52 20.84
CA VAL A 453 -9.85 -5.15 19.53
C VAL A 453 -11.07 -4.82 18.67
N LEU A 454 -10.88 -4.19 17.51
CA LEU A 454 -11.96 -3.80 16.61
C LEU A 454 -11.84 -4.54 15.29
N SER A 455 -12.78 -5.45 15.00
CA SER A 455 -12.86 -6.10 13.68
C SER A 455 -13.57 -5.22 12.66
N THR A 456 -13.09 -5.21 11.42
CA THR A 456 -13.54 -4.29 10.37
C THR A 456 -14.37 -4.94 9.26
N GLY A 457 -14.89 -6.14 9.46
CA GLY A 457 -15.73 -6.80 8.47
C GLY A 457 -17.02 -6.03 8.19
N MET A 458 -17.60 -6.18 6.99
CA MET A 458 -18.83 -5.48 6.56
C MET A 458 -18.71 -3.94 6.54
N SER A 459 -17.52 -3.39 6.74
CA SER A 459 -17.34 -1.96 6.98
C SER A 459 -16.61 -1.28 5.83
N THR A 460 -17.08 -0.11 5.45
CA THR A 460 -16.39 0.79 4.52
C THR A 460 -15.22 1.51 5.22
N PRO A 461 -14.22 2.01 4.48
CA PRO A 461 -13.13 2.80 5.06
C PRO A 461 -13.62 3.98 5.91
N ARG A 462 -14.71 4.64 5.50
CA ARG A 462 -15.32 5.74 6.26
C ARG A 462 -15.87 5.29 7.61
N GLN A 463 -16.54 4.13 7.66
CA GLN A 463 -17.05 3.58 8.92
C GLN A 463 -15.92 3.17 9.85
N ILE A 464 -14.86 2.55 9.32
CA ILE A 464 -13.67 2.19 10.12
C ILE A 464 -13.04 3.44 10.73
N ARG A 465 -12.82 4.48 9.93
CA ARG A 465 -12.25 5.74 10.42
C ARG A 465 -13.09 6.38 11.53
N HIS A 466 -14.41 6.44 11.33
CA HIS A 466 -15.34 6.94 12.34
C HIS A 466 -15.27 6.14 13.64
N ALA A 467 -15.26 4.80 13.56
CA ALA A 467 -15.12 3.94 14.75
C ALA A 467 -13.79 4.17 15.48
N VAL A 468 -12.68 4.35 14.74
CA VAL A 468 -11.37 4.70 15.30
C VAL A 468 -11.39 6.07 15.98
N GLU A 469 -12.07 7.07 15.40
CA GLU A 469 -12.24 8.40 16.01
C GLU A 469 -13.05 8.32 17.32
N VAL A 470 -14.11 7.51 17.35
CA VAL A 470 -14.95 7.32 18.54
C VAL A 470 -14.18 6.60 19.65
N LEU A 471 -13.45 5.51 19.34
CA LEU A 471 -12.66 4.75 20.33
C LEU A 471 -11.37 5.46 20.77
N GLY A 472 -10.76 6.25 19.88
CA GLY A 472 -9.40 6.74 20.03
C GLY A 472 -8.37 5.68 19.60
N SER A 473 -7.29 6.11 18.97
CA SER A 473 -6.32 5.18 18.36
C SER A 473 -5.32 4.56 19.35
N ASP A 474 -5.14 5.14 20.53
CA ASP A 474 -4.10 4.74 21.49
C ASP A 474 -4.40 3.43 22.24
N SER A 475 -5.67 3.04 22.36
CA SER A 475 -6.10 1.85 23.09
C SER A 475 -6.63 0.73 22.19
N ILE A 476 -6.56 0.88 20.86
CA ILE A 476 -7.17 -0.10 19.95
C ILE A 476 -6.16 -0.99 19.23
N LEU A 477 -6.62 -2.18 18.85
CA LEU A 477 -6.01 -3.05 17.84
C LEU A 477 -7.05 -3.28 16.73
N LEU A 478 -6.68 -3.09 15.46
CA LEU A 478 -7.60 -3.26 14.34
C LEU A 478 -7.43 -4.62 13.68
N CYS A 479 -8.51 -5.36 13.46
CA CYS A 479 -8.49 -6.62 12.74
C CYS A 479 -9.13 -6.50 11.37
N HIS A 480 -8.36 -6.81 10.32
CA HIS A 480 -8.95 -7.11 9.02
C HIS A 480 -9.82 -8.38 9.13
N ALA A 481 -11.02 -8.35 8.54
CA ALA A 481 -11.97 -9.45 8.61
C ALA A 481 -12.94 -9.44 7.42
N THR A 482 -13.39 -10.63 7.00
CA THR A 482 -14.51 -10.80 6.05
C THR A 482 -15.60 -11.60 6.75
N SER A 483 -16.77 -10.99 7.03
CA SER A 483 -17.83 -11.58 7.86
C SER A 483 -18.74 -12.57 7.11
N THR A 484 -18.16 -13.51 6.37
CA THR A 484 -18.85 -14.66 5.78
C THR A 484 -18.32 -15.94 6.42
N TYR A 485 -19.20 -16.92 6.68
CA TYR A 485 -18.89 -18.10 7.50
C TYR A 485 -19.33 -19.37 6.75
N PRO A 486 -18.43 -20.10 6.05
CA PRO A 486 -17.02 -19.80 5.86
C PRO A 486 -16.76 -18.74 4.79
N ALA A 487 -15.71 -17.93 4.99
CA ALA A 487 -15.25 -16.96 4.01
C ALA A 487 -14.45 -17.64 2.89
N LYS A 488 -14.75 -17.26 1.64
CA LYS A 488 -14.03 -17.78 0.47
C LYS A 488 -12.68 -17.09 0.30
N ALA A 489 -11.68 -17.80 -0.21
CA ALA A 489 -10.31 -17.29 -0.34
C ALA A 489 -10.23 -16.01 -1.18
N GLU A 490 -11.01 -15.93 -2.27
CA GLU A 490 -11.11 -14.78 -3.16
C GLU A 490 -11.75 -13.53 -2.51
N GLU A 491 -12.48 -13.71 -1.41
CA GLU A 491 -13.14 -12.64 -0.64
C GLU A 491 -12.31 -12.19 0.57
N LEU A 492 -11.20 -12.86 0.89
CA LEU A 492 -10.39 -12.55 2.06
C LEU A 492 -9.59 -11.26 1.90
N ASN A 493 -9.12 -10.94 0.70
CA ASN A 493 -8.38 -9.70 0.40
C ASN A 493 -7.28 -9.34 1.45
N LEU A 494 -6.35 -10.27 1.74
CA LEU A 494 -5.38 -10.12 2.83
C LEU A 494 -4.46 -8.89 2.72
N ARG A 495 -4.30 -8.30 1.53
CA ARG A 495 -3.52 -7.06 1.35
C ARG A 495 -4.12 -5.86 2.09
N VAL A 496 -5.38 -5.92 2.49
CA VAL A 496 -6.01 -4.92 3.37
C VAL A 496 -5.26 -4.80 4.71
N ILE A 497 -4.57 -5.85 5.17
CA ILE A 497 -3.69 -5.76 6.35
C ILE A 497 -2.64 -4.66 6.16
N ASN A 498 -2.01 -4.59 4.98
CA ASN A 498 -1.01 -3.55 4.70
C ASN A 498 -1.68 -2.18 4.53
N THR A 499 -2.83 -2.11 3.87
CA THR A 499 -3.61 -0.86 3.78
C THR A 499 -3.96 -0.31 5.17
N LEU A 500 -4.41 -1.15 6.10
CA LEU A 500 -4.72 -0.73 7.47
C LEU A 500 -3.44 -0.36 8.25
N GLN A 501 -2.31 -1.02 8.01
CA GLN A 501 -1.03 -0.66 8.62
C GLN A 501 -0.56 0.72 8.16
N GLU A 502 -0.77 1.04 6.88
CA GLU A 502 -0.47 2.35 6.29
C GLU A 502 -1.42 3.44 6.77
N GLU A 503 -2.73 3.15 6.84
CA GLU A 503 -3.75 4.11 7.25
C GLU A 503 -3.70 4.42 8.75
N TYR A 504 -3.34 3.43 9.59
CA TYR A 504 -3.30 3.56 11.04
C TYR A 504 -1.91 3.21 11.59
N PRO A 505 -0.87 4.02 11.32
CA PRO A 505 0.52 3.69 11.64
C PRO A 505 0.81 3.56 13.14
N ASN A 506 -0.02 4.16 14.00
CA ASN A 506 0.08 4.03 15.46
C ASN A 506 -0.77 2.87 16.02
N VAL A 507 -1.48 2.11 15.19
CA VAL A 507 -2.38 1.03 15.62
C VAL A 507 -1.81 -0.32 15.18
N PRO A 508 -1.74 -1.33 16.07
CA PRO A 508 -1.41 -2.68 15.64
C PRO A 508 -2.52 -3.25 14.77
N ILE A 509 -2.13 -3.93 13.70
CA ILE A 509 -3.07 -4.59 12.80
C ILE A 509 -3.01 -6.09 13.03
N GLY A 510 -4.18 -6.71 13.13
CA GLY A 510 -4.40 -8.14 13.24
C GLY A 510 -5.32 -8.68 12.15
N TYR A 511 -5.69 -9.94 12.29
CA TYR A 511 -6.55 -10.66 11.37
C TYR A 511 -7.60 -11.48 12.14
N SER A 512 -8.87 -11.35 11.75
CA SER A 512 -9.99 -12.13 12.27
C SER A 512 -10.51 -13.00 11.13
N GLY A 513 -10.14 -14.28 11.13
CA GLY A 513 -10.39 -15.20 10.02
C GLY A 513 -11.65 -16.02 10.20
N HIS A 514 -12.40 -16.19 9.10
CA HIS A 514 -13.61 -17.02 9.04
C HIS A 514 -13.58 -18.03 7.87
N GLU A 515 -12.44 -18.20 7.20
CA GLU A 515 -12.23 -19.21 6.17
C GLU A 515 -12.11 -20.63 6.76
N THR A 516 -12.20 -21.69 5.95
CA THR A 516 -12.01 -23.07 6.43
C THR A 516 -10.53 -23.48 6.55
N GLY A 517 -9.68 -22.98 5.66
CA GLY A 517 -8.25 -23.31 5.56
C GLY A 517 -7.39 -22.57 6.60
N LEU A 518 -6.12 -22.98 6.73
CA LEU A 518 -5.16 -22.35 7.65
C LEU A 518 -4.15 -21.44 6.93
N GLN A 519 -3.91 -21.72 5.64
CA GLN A 519 -2.84 -21.12 4.85
C GLN A 519 -2.98 -19.61 4.74
N THR A 520 -4.22 -19.12 4.63
CA THR A 520 -4.53 -17.69 4.51
C THR A 520 -4.33 -16.96 5.84
N THR A 521 -4.65 -17.58 6.97
CA THR A 521 -4.32 -17.05 8.30
C THR A 521 -2.79 -16.96 8.49
N LEU A 522 -2.04 -17.97 8.05
CA LEU A 522 -0.57 -17.93 8.07
C LEU A 522 -0.01 -16.83 7.15
N ALA A 523 -0.60 -16.66 5.97
CA ALA A 523 -0.25 -15.56 5.05
C ALA A 523 -0.55 -14.19 5.67
N ALA A 524 -1.64 -14.04 6.43
CA ALA A 524 -1.95 -12.81 7.15
C ALA A 524 -0.83 -12.43 8.14
N VAL A 525 -0.29 -13.41 8.88
CA VAL A 525 0.88 -13.20 9.76
C VAL A 525 2.11 -12.81 8.97
N ALA A 526 2.40 -13.49 7.85
CA ALA A 526 3.53 -13.13 6.99
C ALA A 526 3.41 -11.72 6.39
N LEU A 527 2.19 -11.21 6.21
CA LEU A 527 1.90 -9.84 5.78
C LEU A 527 1.95 -8.82 6.93
N GLY A 528 2.22 -9.26 8.16
CA GLY A 528 2.45 -8.41 9.34
C GLY A 528 1.25 -8.28 10.29
N ALA A 529 0.28 -9.20 10.23
CA ALA A 529 -0.72 -9.30 11.30
C ALA A 529 -0.05 -9.68 12.63
N THR A 530 -0.30 -8.89 13.67
CA THR A 530 0.28 -9.02 15.03
C THR A 530 -0.68 -9.63 16.04
N PHE A 531 -1.91 -9.90 15.61
CA PHE A 531 -2.96 -10.55 16.35
C PHE A 531 -3.73 -11.44 15.37
N VAL A 532 -4.10 -12.64 15.81
CA VAL A 532 -4.88 -13.60 15.01
C VAL A 532 -6.02 -14.14 15.86
N GLU A 533 -7.22 -14.10 15.31
CA GLU A 533 -8.41 -14.72 15.91
C GLU A 533 -9.05 -15.65 14.89
N ARG A 534 -9.39 -16.86 15.35
CA ARG A 534 -10.05 -17.89 14.57
C ARG A 534 -11.08 -18.58 15.45
N HIS A 535 -12.27 -18.84 14.92
CA HIS A 535 -13.25 -19.65 15.64
C HIS A 535 -12.69 -21.05 15.88
N ILE A 536 -12.98 -21.63 17.05
CA ILE A 536 -12.55 -22.98 17.42
C ILE A 536 -13.75 -23.86 17.74
N THR A 537 -13.62 -25.14 17.42
CA THR A 537 -14.65 -26.16 17.69
C THR A 537 -13.99 -27.47 18.11
N LEU A 538 -14.74 -28.35 18.76
CA LEU A 538 -14.33 -29.73 19.01
C LEU A 538 -14.54 -30.59 17.75
N ASP A 539 -15.60 -30.30 16.98
CA ASP A 539 -15.97 -31.01 15.76
C ASP A 539 -16.82 -30.09 14.86
N ARG A 540 -16.41 -29.91 13.61
CA ARG A 540 -17.10 -29.08 12.61
C ARG A 540 -18.51 -29.58 12.25
N ALA A 541 -18.82 -30.85 12.53
CA ALA A 541 -20.14 -31.43 12.33
C ALA A 541 -21.13 -31.13 13.48
N MET A 542 -20.67 -30.53 14.58
CA MET A 542 -21.56 -30.07 15.64
C MET A 542 -22.56 -29.04 15.10
N TRP A 543 -23.70 -28.92 15.78
CA TRP A 543 -24.71 -27.94 15.43
C TRP A 543 -24.24 -26.52 15.78
N GLY A 544 -24.53 -25.56 14.89
CA GLY A 544 -24.20 -24.14 15.05
C GLY A 544 -23.73 -23.49 13.74
N SER A 545 -23.98 -22.19 13.57
CA SER A 545 -23.63 -21.46 12.33
C SER A 545 -22.13 -21.34 12.08
N ASP A 546 -21.34 -21.30 13.16
CA ASP A 546 -19.92 -20.97 13.08
C ASP A 546 -19.04 -22.23 13.01
N GLN A 547 -19.63 -23.41 13.26
CA GLN A 547 -18.93 -24.69 13.37
C GLN A 547 -18.14 -25.02 12.10
N ALA A 548 -18.75 -24.87 10.93
CA ALA A 548 -18.12 -25.17 9.64
C ALA A 548 -16.90 -24.28 9.31
N ALA A 549 -16.87 -23.05 9.82
CA ALA A 549 -15.75 -22.12 9.67
C ALA A 549 -14.66 -22.30 10.75
N SER A 550 -14.99 -23.00 11.83
CA SER A 550 -14.15 -23.14 13.02
C SER A 550 -12.98 -24.09 12.80
N VAL A 551 -11.94 -23.95 13.62
CA VAL A 551 -10.73 -24.77 13.59
C VAL A 551 -10.80 -25.81 14.71
N GLU A 552 -10.67 -27.08 14.35
CA GLU A 552 -10.59 -28.21 15.28
C GLU A 552 -9.23 -28.26 16.01
N PRO A 553 -9.10 -28.97 17.15
CA PRO A 553 -7.91 -28.91 18.00
C PRO A 553 -6.59 -29.21 17.26
N GLY A 554 -6.58 -30.25 16.41
CA GLY A 554 -5.40 -30.57 15.60
C GLY A 554 -5.05 -29.51 14.56
N GLY A 555 -6.03 -28.78 14.04
CA GLY A 555 -5.83 -27.63 13.15
C GLY A 555 -5.28 -26.42 13.91
N LEU A 556 -5.78 -26.19 15.13
CA LEU A 556 -5.37 -25.07 15.98
C LEU A 556 -3.92 -25.23 16.44
N ALA A 557 -3.54 -26.42 16.90
CA ALA A 557 -2.15 -26.74 17.24
C ALA A 557 -1.20 -26.54 16.05
N ARG A 558 -1.62 -26.96 14.85
CA ARG A 558 -0.85 -26.73 13.62
C ARG A 558 -0.71 -25.24 13.31
N LEU A 559 -1.78 -24.48 13.46
CA LEU A 559 -1.81 -23.04 13.21
C LEU A 559 -0.85 -22.30 14.14
N VAL A 560 -0.95 -22.49 15.46
CA VAL A 560 -0.07 -21.81 16.43
C VAL A 560 1.39 -22.14 16.17
N ARG A 561 1.74 -23.43 16.00
CA ARG A 561 3.12 -23.84 15.68
C ARG A 561 3.64 -23.20 14.39
N ASP A 562 2.83 -23.16 13.32
CA ASP A 562 3.27 -22.54 12.05
C ASP A 562 3.40 -21.02 12.17
N ILE A 563 2.55 -20.34 12.95
CA ILE A 563 2.72 -18.92 13.29
C ILE A 563 4.07 -18.68 13.95
N ARG A 564 4.44 -19.47 14.98
CA ARG A 564 5.75 -19.35 15.64
C ARG A 564 6.93 -19.64 14.70
N THR A 565 6.74 -20.57 13.77
CA THR A 565 7.74 -20.87 12.73
C THR A 565 7.93 -19.69 11.79
N ILE A 566 6.84 -19.05 11.34
CA ILE A 566 6.87 -17.87 10.47
C ILE A 566 7.54 -16.69 11.17
N GLU A 567 7.19 -16.42 12.43
CA GLU A 567 7.84 -15.37 13.23
C GLU A 567 9.37 -15.53 13.26
N THR A 568 9.84 -16.75 13.45
CA THR A 568 11.28 -17.07 13.42
C THR A 568 11.86 -16.89 12.01
N ALA A 569 11.15 -17.34 10.97
CA ALA A 569 11.61 -17.34 9.59
C ALA A 569 11.65 -15.95 8.95
N LEU A 570 10.82 -15.01 9.39
CA LEU A 570 10.80 -13.62 8.89
C LEU A 570 12.15 -12.92 9.12
N GLY A 571 12.84 -13.22 10.22
CA GLY A 571 14.18 -12.70 10.52
C GLY A 571 14.23 -11.17 10.60
N ASP A 572 15.40 -10.60 10.29
CA ASP A 572 15.67 -9.15 10.36
C ASP A 572 15.81 -8.47 8.99
N GLY A 573 15.54 -9.20 7.90
CA GLY A 573 15.64 -8.69 6.52
C GLY A 573 17.07 -8.49 5.99
N VAL A 574 18.14 -8.80 6.73
CA VAL A 574 19.53 -8.59 6.28
C VAL A 574 20.08 -9.87 5.63
N LYS A 575 20.46 -9.79 4.35
CA LYS A 575 21.05 -10.92 3.63
C LYS A 575 22.43 -11.26 4.18
N ARG A 576 22.60 -12.51 4.62
CA ARG A 576 23.86 -13.08 5.10
C ARG A 576 24.17 -14.40 4.39
N VAL A 577 25.44 -14.79 4.46
CA VAL A 577 25.89 -16.16 4.19
C VAL A 577 26.06 -16.83 5.55
N TYR A 578 25.29 -17.88 5.80
CA TYR A 578 25.38 -18.60 7.07
C TYR A 578 26.62 -19.49 7.12
N PRO A 579 27.16 -19.81 8.32
CA PRO A 579 28.27 -20.76 8.46
C PRO A 579 28.03 -22.10 7.74
N SER A 580 26.78 -22.58 7.75
CA SER A 580 26.34 -23.79 7.04
C SER A 580 26.43 -23.67 5.51
N GLU A 581 26.37 -22.46 4.95
CA GLU A 581 26.46 -22.20 3.51
C GLU A 581 27.93 -22.10 3.03
N LEU A 582 28.91 -21.91 3.91
CA LEU A 582 30.32 -21.77 3.52
C LEU A 582 30.90 -23.03 2.85
N GLY A 583 30.44 -24.21 3.24
CA GLY A 583 30.80 -25.48 2.59
C GLY A 583 30.26 -25.57 1.15
N PRO A 584 28.92 -25.51 0.95
CA PRO A 584 28.30 -25.46 -0.38
C PRO A 584 28.86 -24.34 -1.25
N MET A 585 29.09 -23.15 -0.68
CA MET A 585 29.65 -22.00 -1.39
C MET A 585 31.03 -22.31 -1.98
N ARG A 586 31.93 -22.93 -1.20
CA ARG A 586 33.26 -23.36 -1.67
C ARG A 586 33.16 -24.45 -2.74
N LYS A 587 32.20 -25.37 -2.61
CA LYS A 587 32.02 -26.52 -3.52
C LYS A 587 31.39 -26.13 -4.87
N LEU A 588 30.41 -25.23 -4.87
CA LEU A 588 29.52 -25.01 -6.01
C LEU A 588 29.79 -23.72 -6.79
N ARG A 589 30.46 -22.72 -6.19
CA ARG A 589 30.82 -21.49 -6.91
C ARG A 589 32.00 -21.76 -7.86
N ARG A 590 31.68 -21.93 -9.15
CA ARG A 590 32.68 -22.14 -10.22
C ARG A 590 33.64 -20.96 -10.40
N ILE A 591 33.14 -19.74 -10.17
CA ILE A 591 33.93 -18.50 -10.26
C ILE A 591 33.96 -17.90 -8.86
N GLN A 592 35.15 -17.78 -8.28
CA GLN A 592 35.33 -17.00 -7.06
C GLN A 592 35.19 -15.53 -7.45
N GLY A 593 34.09 -14.88 -7.03
CA GLY A 593 33.83 -13.49 -7.37
C GLY A 593 34.96 -12.56 -6.92
N THR A 594 35.25 -11.54 -7.71
CA THR A 594 36.06 -10.37 -7.36
C THR A 594 35.36 -9.58 -6.26
N LEU A 595 35.59 -9.95 -5.00
CA LEU A 595 35.27 -9.11 -3.85
C LEU A 595 36.54 -8.31 -3.48
N PRO A 596 36.44 -7.00 -3.22
CA PRO A 596 37.51 -6.27 -2.55
C PRO A 596 37.79 -6.97 -1.22
N ALA A 597 39.07 -7.06 -0.85
CA ALA A 597 39.47 -7.61 0.44
C ALA A 597 38.64 -6.97 1.57
N PRO A 598 38.23 -7.73 2.59
CA PRO A 598 37.51 -7.16 3.72
C PRO A 598 38.37 -6.06 4.33
N ALA A 599 37.77 -4.88 4.54
CA ALA A 599 38.39 -3.85 5.36
C ALA A 599 38.69 -4.48 6.72
N ALA A 600 39.97 -4.50 7.10
CA ALA A 600 40.40 -4.96 8.41
C ALA A 600 39.67 -4.13 9.47
N ILE A 601 38.97 -4.82 10.38
CA ILE A 601 38.30 -4.25 11.55
C ILE A 601 39.36 -3.84 12.57
#